data_AF-A0A3B9GHJ0-F1
#
_entry.id   AF-A0A3B9GHJ0-F1
#
_cell.length_a   1.000
_cell.length_b   1.000
_cell.length_c   1.000
_cell.angle_alpha   90.00
_cell.angle_beta   90.00
_cell.angle_gamma   90.00
#
_symmetry.space_group_name_H-M   'P 1'
#
loop_
_entity.id
_entity.type
_entity.pdbx_description
1 polymer ?
#
loop_
_entity_poly.entity_id
_entity_poly.type
_entity_poly.pdbx_seq_one_letter_code
_entity_poly.pdbx_strand_id
1 'polypeptide(L)'
;MLAQPCYFCSMYALLLFLLPLSVPACAAWFPKGDSRPYRLAVRGSVMALPSLLIWLLLQRLHQPSWGSALLILTIFARYLFIPAALFVGSFVLSSGLRNVERGIGFKDLLYYSLGFFSVYNILFTISLWGERYYAYTLLLPIMIAATALALPPLIENAVRYGMPDGLRWILAALAGLLLAATAFSLLFLRLEWLGIILCLAYSTGAASLGLIRLAHSR
;
A
#
# COMPACT_ATOMS: atom_id res chain seq x y z
N MET A 1 0.75 8.43 -30.69
CA MET A 1 1.31 7.07 -30.67
C MET A 1 0.33 6.15 -29.97
N LEU A 2 -0.42 5.33 -30.71
CA LEU A 2 -1.36 4.35 -30.16
C LEU A 2 -0.56 3.11 -29.74
N ALA A 3 -0.18 3.03 -28.46
CA ALA A 3 0.38 1.80 -27.92
C ALA A 3 -0.64 0.66 -28.09
N GLN A 4 -0.20 -0.47 -28.64
CA GLN A 4 -1.06 -1.61 -28.96
C GLN A 4 -1.72 -2.17 -27.68
N PRO A 5 -3.02 -2.53 -27.73
CA PRO A 5 -3.79 -2.97 -26.56
C PRO A 5 -3.21 -4.21 -25.85
N CYS A 6 -2.38 -4.99 -26.52
CA CYS A 6 -1.75 -6.19 -25.97
C CYS A 6 -0.75 -5.89 -24.84
N TYR A 7 -0.03 -4.75 -24.89
CA TYR A 7 1.00 -4.43 -23.88
C TYR A 7 0.40 -4.13 -22.51
N PHE A 8 -0.73 -3.42 -22.45
CA PHE A 8 -1.36 -3.11 -21.17
C PHE A 8 -1.97 -4.36 -20.52
N CYS A 9 -2.53 -5.27 -21.32
CA CYS A 9 -3.07 -6.52 -20.81
C CYS A 9 -1.97 -7.42 -20.22
N SER A 10 -0.79 -7.47 -20.86
CA SER A 10 0.34 -8.25 -20.33
C SER A 10 0.93 -7.64 -19.05
N MET A 11 0.96 -6.31 -18.93
CA MET A 11 1.41 -5.63 -17.71
C MET A 11 0.48 -5.89 -16.51
N TYR A 12 -0.83 -5.82 -16.72
CA TYR A 12 -1.79 -6.15 -15.66
C TYR A 12 -1.76 -7.62 -15.26
N ALA A 13 -1.58 -8.53 -16.23
CA ALA A 13 -1.37 -9.95 -15.94
C ALA A 13 -0.10 -10.15 -15.09
N LEU A 14 1.01 -9.50 -15.47
CA LEU A 14 2.27 -9.58 -14.75
C LEU A 14 2.12 -9.12 -13.29
N LEU A 15 1.36 -8.07 -13.02
CA LEU A 15 1.06 -7.62 -11.66
C LEU A 15 0.11 -8.54 -10.89
N LEU A 16 -0.93 -9.04 -11.55
CA LEU A 16 -1.85 -10.02 -10.98
C LEU A 16 -1.13 -11.30 -10.55
N PHE A 17 -0.10 -11.70 -11.28
CA PHE A 17 0.65 -12.91 -10.97
C PHE A 17 1.81 -12.61 -10.00
N LEU A 18 2.66 -11.61 -10.25
CA LEU A 18 3.88 -11.41 -9.46
C LEU A 18 3.63 -10.93 -8.03
N LEU A 19 2.65 -10.06 -7.79
CA LEU A 19 2.46 -9.50 -6.45
C LEU A 19 1.95 -10.53 -5.44
N PRO A 20 0.86 -11.29 -5.70
CA PRO A 20 0.46 -12.38 -4.81
C PRO A 20 1.46 -13.52 -4.75
N LEU A 21 2.30 -13.73 -5.78
CA LEU A 21 3.37 -14.73 -5.75
C LEU A 21 4.61 -14.24 -4.98
N SER A 22 4.84 -12.93 -4.94
CA SER A 22 5.96 -12.32 -4.20
C SER A 22 5.78 -12.44 -2.68
N VAL A 23 4.55 -12.49 -2.18
CA VAL A 23 4.26 -12.68 -0.75
C VAL A 23 4.72 -14.07 -0.25
N PRO A 24 4.33 -15.21 -0.87
CA PRO A 24 4.87 -16.52 -0.53
C PRO A 24 6.34 -16.66 -0.92
N ALA A 25 6.84 -16.01 -1.97
CA ALA A 25 8.27 -16.03 -2.31
C ALA A 25 9.14 -15.31 -1.26
N CYS A 26 8.71 -14.14 -0.78
CA CYS A 26 9.34 -13.42 0.33
C CYS A 26 9.20 -14.19 1.65
N ALA A 27 8.09 -14.89 1.87
CA ALA A 27 7.92 -15.77 3.02
C ALA A 27 8.82 -17.01 2.94
N ALA A 28 9.04 -17.57 1.74
CA ALA A 28 9.91 -18.72 1.49
C ALA A 28 11.42 -18.39 1.57
N TRP A 29 11.80 -17.12 1.38
CA TRP A 29 13.19 -16.66 1.57
C TRP A 29 13.61 -16.64 3.05
N PHE A 30 12.68 -16.74 4.00
CA PHE A 30 13.03 -16.96 5.41
C PHE A 30 13.22 -18.47 5.66
N PRO A 31 14.46 -18.96 5.85
CA PRO A 31 14.72 -20.39 5.91
C PRO A 31 14.23 -21.01 7.22
N LYS A 32 13.60 -22.18 7.09
CA LYS A 32 13.48 -23.31 8.04
C LYS A 32 12.94 -23.00 9.47
N GLY A 33 11.62 -23.15 9.64
CA GLY A 33 11.05 -23.62 10.92
C GLY A 33 9.81 -22.89 11.43
N ASP A 34 9.61 -21.61 11.10
CA ASP A 34 8.51 -20.83 11.67
C ASP A 34 7.41 -20.54 10.63
N SER A 35 6.21 -21.08 10.86
CA SER A 35 5.02 -20.83 10.04
C SER A 35 4.36 -19.48 10.34
N ARG A 36 4.83 -18.75 11.37
CA ARG A 36 4.26 -17.47 11.80
C ARG A 36 4.23 -16.39 10.71
N PRO A 37 5.30 -16.13 9.92
CA PRO A 37 5.27 -15.09 8.88
C PRO A 37 4.19 -15.36 7.82
N TYR A 38 4.13 -16.61 7.34
CA TYR A 38 3.14 -17.03 6.36
C TYR A 38 1.72 -16.91 6.91
N ARG A 39 1.46 -17.39 8.12
CA ARG A 39 0.15 -17.31 8.78
C ARG A 39 -0.31 -15.86 8.95
N LEU A 40 0.58 -14.93 9.26
CA LEU A 40 0.24 -13.52 9.40
C LEU A 40 -0.06 -12.86 8.05
N ALA A 41 0.68 -13.19 7.00
CA ALA A 41 0.37 -12.73 5.65
C ALA A 41 -0.99 -13.28 5.16
N VAL A 42 -1.26 -14.56 5.37
CA VAL A 42 -2.58 -15.16 5.06
C VAL A 42 -3.68 -14.48 5.87
N ARG A 43 -3.46 -14.23 7.16
CA ARG A 43 -4.40 -13.52 8.02
C ARG A 43 -4.70 -12.12 7.49
N GLY A 44 -3.67 -11.37 7.09
CA GLY A 44 -3.82 -10.06 6.46
C GLY A 44 -4.62 -10.14 5.15
N SER A 45 -4.36 -11.16 4.34
CA SER A 45 -5.08 -11.39 3.07
C SER A 45 -6.57 -11.70 3.30
N VAL A 46 -6.90 -12.54 4.28
CA VAL A 46 -8.29 -12.87 4.65
C VAL A 46 -9.01 -11.64 5.19
N MET A 47 -8.33 -10.86 6.04
CA MET A 47 -8.89 -9.63 6.61
C MET A 47 -9.04 -8.50 5.58
N ALA A 48 -8.33 -8.57 4.45
CA ALA A 48 -8.55 -7.64 3.36
C ALA A 48 -9.92 -7.84 2.71
N LEU A 49 -10.45 -9.06 2.62
CA LEU A 49 -11.74 -9.35 1.96
C LEU A 49 -12.93 -8.49 2.45
N PRO A 50 -13.24 -8.41 3.76
CA PRO A 50 -14.29 -7.51 4.24
C PRO A 50 -13.94 -6.04 4.01
N SER A 51 -12.66 -5.67 4.07
CA SER A 51 -12.20 -4.32 3.76
C SER A 51 -12.40 -3.98 2.27
N LEU A 52 -12.28 -4.94 1.35
CA LEU A 52 -12.59 -4.75 -0.07
C LEU A 52 -14.07 -4.40 -0.27
N LEU A 53 -14.98 -5.07 0.45
CA LEU A 53 -16.42 -4.78 0.36
C LEU A 53 -16.70 -3.33 0.77
N ILE A 54 -16.10 -2.88 1.88
CA ILE A 54 -16.22 -1.49 2.34
C ILE A 54 -15.64 -0.55 1.28
N TRP A 55 -14.47 -0.86 0.73
CA TRP A 55 -13.84 -0.05 -0.30
C TRP A 55 -14.71 0.05 -1.57
N LEU A 56 -15.28 -1.05 -2.04
CA LEU A 56 -16.19 -1.08 -3.21
C LEU A 56 -17.45 -0.23 -2.99
N LEU A 57 -17.99 -0.23 -1.76
CA LEU A 57 -19.11 0.64 -1.40
C LEU A 57 -18.70 2.12 -1.42
N LEU A 58 -17.56 2.45 -0.83
CA LEU A 58 -17.03 3.83 -0.79
C LEU A 58 -16.58 4.34 -2.15
N GLN A 59 -16.17 3.45 -3.06
CA GLN A 59 -15.74 3.79 -4.41
C GLN A 59 -16.85 4.48 -5.20
N ARG A 60 -18.11 4.07 -5.01
CA ARG A 60 -19.27 4.68 -5.66
C ARG A 60 -19.51 6.13 -5.24
N LEU A 61 -19.11 6.48 -4.01
CA LEU A 61 -19.28 7.82 -3.46
C LEU A 61 -18.21 8.80 -3.96
N HIS A 62 -17.08 8.30 -4.46
CA HIS A 62 -15.93 9.11 -4.87
C HIS A 62 -15.65 8.94 -6.36
N GLN A 63 -16.37 9.70 -7.19
CA GLN A 63 -16.06 9.81 -8.61
C GLN A 63 -14.83 10.72 -8.81
N PRO A 64 -13.84 10.32 -9.63
CA PRO A 64 -12.68 11.15 -9.92
C PRO A 64 -13.10 12.43 -10.65
N SER A 65 -12.84 13.58 -10.02
CA SER A 65 -12.99 14.89 -10.66
C SER A 65 -11.78 15.15 -11.55
N TRP A 66 -11.81 14.62 -12.77
CA TRP A 66 -10.74 14.79 -13.75
C TRP A 66 -10.50 16.27 -14.07
N GLY A 67 -9.23 16.67 -14.15
CA GLY A 67 -8.84 18.04 -14.52
C GLY A 67 -8.93 19.07 -13.40
N SER A 68 -9.28 18.69 -12.17
CA SER A 68 -9.30 19.61 -11.02
C SER A 68 -8.21 19.26 -10.00
N ALA A 69 -7.81 20.24 -9.18
CA ALA A 69 -6.90 20.01 -8.05
C ALA A 69 -7.50 19.04 -7.00
N LEU A 70 -8.83 18.87 -6.99
CA LEU A 70 -9.53 17.91 -6.13
C LEU A 70 -9.24 16.45 -6.50
N LEU A 71 -8.62 16.21 -7.66
CA LEU A 71 -8.12 14.90 -8.04
C LEU A 71 -7.13 14.34 -7.00
N ILE A 72 -6.31 15.20 -6.38
CA ILE A 72 -5.37 14.82 -5.32
C ILE A 72 -6.11 14.21 -4.13
N LEU A 73 -7.15 14.89 -3.66
CA LEU A 73 -7.96 14.40 -2.53
C LEU A 73 -8.70 13.12 -2.88
N THR A 74 -9.18 13.00 -4.13
CA THR A 74 -9.88 11.80 -4.58
C THR A 74 -8.96 10.59 -4.66
N ILE A 75 -7.76 10.77 -5.21
CA ILE A 75 -6.73 9.71 -5.27
C ILE A 75 -6.26 9.35 -3.85
N PHE A 76 -6.00 10.37 -3.02
CA PHE A 76 -5.62 10.20 -1.62
C PHE A 76 -6.65 9.35 -0.88
N ALA A 77 -7.93 9.74 -0.91
CA ALA A 77 -8.99 9.01 -0.25
C ALA A 77 -9.10 7.57 -0.79
N ARG A 78 -9.24 7.43 -2.12
CA ARG A 78 -9.61 6.16 -2.76
C ARG A 78 -8.50 5.12 -2.75
N TYR A 79 -7.28 5.50 -3.13
CA TYR A 79 -6.22 4.50 -3.39
C TYR A 79 -5.22 4.35 -2.24
N LEU A 80 -5.16 5.31 -1.32
CA LEU A 80 -4.12 5.37 -0.31
C LEU A 80 -4.69 5.39 1.11
N PHE A 81 -5.50 6.38 1.46
CA PHE A 81 -6.03 6.58 2.81
C PHE A 81 -7.03 5.49 3.22
N ILE A 82 -8.05 5.20 2.40
CA ILE A 82 -9.05 4.17 2.76
C ILE A 82 -8.38 2.80 2.94
N PRO A 83 -7.55 2.29 2.00
CA PRO A 83 -6.81 1.04 2.22
C PRO A 83 -5.93 1.07 3.45
N ALA A 84 -5.20 2.17 3.70
CA ALA A 84 -4.35 2.30 4.89
C ALA A 84 -5.15 2.30 6.20
N ALA A 85 -6.28 3.01 6.25
CA ALA A 85 -7.17 3.06 7.41
C ALA A 85 -7.80 1.69 7.69
N LEU A 86 -8.25 0.99 6.64
CA LEU A 86 -8.80 -0.36 6.76
C LEU A 86 -7.74 -1.39 7.15
N PHE A 87 -6.50 -1.22 6.67
CA PHE A 87 -5.35 -2.01 7.14
C PHE A 87 -5.14 -1.84 8.65
N VAL A 88 -5.04 -0.59 9.12
CA VAL A 88 -4.87 -0.30 10.56
C VAL A 88 -6.03 -0.88 11.36
N GLY A 89 -7.27 -0.61 10.96
CA GLY A 89 -8.46 -1.10 11.64
C GLY A 89 -8.52 -2.63 11.69
N SER A 90 -8.27 -3.32 10.58
CA SER A 90 -8.27 -4.77 10.53
C SER A 90 -7.12 -5.39 11.35
N PHE A 91 -5.95 -4.73 11.37
CA PHE A 91 -4.84 -5.18 12.20
C PHE A 91 -5.16 -5.03 13.69
N VAL A 92 -5.78 -3.92 14.10
CA VAL A 92 -6.23 -3.70 15.49
C VAL A 92 -7.25 -4.76 15.89
N LEU A 93 -8.27 -5.00 15.05
CA LEU A 93 -9.32 -6.00 15.32
C LEU A 93 -8.77 -7.43 15.40
N SER A 94 -7.74 -7.74 14.60
CA SER A 94 -7.19 -9.08 14.55
C SER A 94 -6.15 -9.34 15.65
N SER A 95 -5.25 -8.39 15.95
CA SER A 95 -4.09 -8.62 16.83
C SER A 95 -4.15 -7.93 18.18
N GLY A 96 -5.06 -6.96 18.37
CA GLY A 96 -5.26 -6.26 19.65
C GLY A 96 -4.09 -5.38 20.10
N LEU A 97 -3.18 -4.98 19.19
CA LEU A 97 -2.02 -4.07 19.40
C LEU A 97 -0.94 -4.48 20.43
N ARG A 98 -1.19 -5.45 21.30
CA ARG A 98 -0.31 -5.83 22.44
C ARG A 98 1.15 -6.10 22.07
N ASN A 99 1.41 -6.72 20.91
CA ASN A 99 2.77 -7.02 20.47
C ASN A 99 3.50 -5.77 19.94
N VAL A 100 2.76 -4.80 19.40
CA VAL A 100 3.29 -3.56 18.84
C VAL A 100 3.67 -2.60 19.97
N GLU A 101 2.85 -2.50 21.02
CA GLU A 101 3.15 -1.70 22.22
C GLU A 101 4.49 -2.10 22.88
N ARG A 102 4.81 -3.41 22.85
CA ARG A 102 6.06 -3.94 23.40
C ARG A 102 7.28 -3.77 22.49
N GLY A 103 7.11 -3.22 21.28
CA GLY A 103 8.19 -3.01 20.31
C GLY A 103 8.74 -4.29 19.66
N ILE A 104 8.02 -5.42 19.78
CA ILE A 104 8.40 -6.73 19.22
C ILE A 104 7.54 -7.04 17.97
N GLY A 105 6.42 -6.33 17.81
CA GLY A 105 5.41 -6.59 16.78
C GLY A 105 5.71 -6.07 15.37
N PHE A 106 6.85 -5.44 15.11
CA PHE A 106 7.18 -4.89 13.78
C PHE A 106 7.07 -5.93 12.67
N LYS A 107 7.73 -7.08 12.83
CA LYS A 107 7.74 -8.15 11.84
C LYS A 107 6.33 -8.69 11.60
N ASP A 108 5.55 -8.83 12.67
CA ASP A 108 4.16 -9.29 12.55
C ASP A 108 3.31 -8.31 11.74
N LEU A 109 3.46 -7.00 12.01
CA LEU A 109 2.77 -5.92 11.31
C LEU A 109 3.18 -5.85 9.83
N LEU A 110 4.47 -6.04 9.54
CA LEU A 110 5.00 -6.08 8.17
C LEU A 110 4.46 -7.28 7.38
N TYR A 111 4.49 -8.50 7.94
CA TYR A 111 3.96 -9.66 7.23
C TYR A 111 2.45 -9.55 7.00
N TYR A 112 1.72 -9.03 7.99
CA TYR A 112 0.30 -8.74 7.84
C TYR A 112 0.05 -7.68 6.76
N SER A 113 0.85 -6.60 6.71
CA SER A 113 0.70 -5.54 5.70
C SER A 113 0.94 -6.05 4.28
N LEU A 114 1.97 -6.86 4.08
CA LEU A 114 2.27 -7.46 2.78
C LEU A 114 1.09 -8.31 2.26
N GLY A 115 0.53 -9.17 3.12
CA GLY A 115 -0.66 -9.94 2.78
C GLY A 115 -1.86 -9.04 2.45
N PHE A 116 -2.17 -8.09 3.33
CA PHE A 116 -3.32 -7.19 3.17
C PHE A 116 -3.24 -6.36 1.87
N PHE A 117 -2.11 -5.68 1.63
CA PHE A 117 -1.94 -4.83 0.46
C PHE A 117 -1.78 -5.61 -0.83
N SER A 118 -1.31 -6.88 -0.80
CA SER A 118 -1.28 -7.72 -2.01
C SER A 118 -2.68 -7.95 -2.59
N VAL A 119 -3.67 -8.19 -1.72
CA VAL A 119 -5.07 -8.37 -2.11
C VAL A 119 -5.65 -7.07 -2.67
N TYR A 120 -5.34 -5.92 -2.06
CA TYR A 120 -5.74 -4.61 -2.60
C TYR A 120 -5.12 -4.32 -3.96
N ASN A 121 -3.86 -4.72 -4.18
CA ASN A 121 -3.18 -4.52 -5.46
C ASN A 121 -3.84 -5.34 -6.59
N ILE A 122 -4.23 -6.59 -6.29
CA ILE A 122 -5.03 -7.43 -7.18
C ILE A 122 -6.36 -6.76 -7.47
N LEU A 123 -7.07 -6.29 -6.44
CA LEU A 123 -8.37 -5.64 -6.61
C LEU A 123 -8.25 -4.40 -7.49
N PHE A 124 -7.26 -3.54 -7.26
CA PHE A 124 -7.07 -2.34 -8.07
C PHE A 124 -6.76 -2.69 -9.52
N THR A 125 -5.92 -3.70 -9.74
CA THR A 125 -5.63 -4.21 -11.08
C THR A 125 -6.91 -4.69 -11.79
N ILE A 126 -7.78 -5.43 -11.10
CA ILE A 126 -9.07 -5.88 -11.65
C ILE A 126 -10.01 -4.69 -11.88
N SER A 127 -10.09 -3.76 -10.93
CA SER A 127 -11.02 -2.62 -11.01
C SER A 127 -10.64 -1.59 -12.08
N LEU A 128 -9.37 -1.55 -12.45
CA LEU A 128 -8.81 -0.68 -13.48
C LEU A 128 -8.52 -1.47 -14.76
N TRP A 129 -8.99 -2.71 -14.85
CA TRP A 129 -8.77 -3.56 -16.01
C TRP A 129 -9.40 -2.91 -17.25
N GLY A 130 -8.56 -2.61 -18.24
CA GLY A 130 -8.97 -1.92 -19.47
C GLY A 130 -8.59 -0.45 -19.53
N GLU A 131 -8.17 0.17 -18.42
CA GLU A 131 -7.60 1.51 -18.43
C GLU A 131 -6.21 1.48 -19.09
N ARG A 132 -6.02 2.25 -20.17
CA ARG A 132 -4.79 2.23 -20.98
C ARG A 132 -3.83 3.33 -20.58
N TYR A 133 -3.47 3.38 -19.31
CA TYR A 133 -2.56 4.40 -18.79
C TYR A 133 -1.50 3.79 -17.86
N TYR A 134 -0.23 4.15 -18.09
CA TYR A 134 0.92 3.58 -17.38
C TYR A 134 0.89 3.89 -15.87
N ALA A 135 0.25 4.99 -15.48
CA ALA A 135 0.08 5.35 -14.08
C ALA A 135 -0.64 4.23 -13.31
N TYR A 136 -1.77 3.76 -13.83
CA TYR A 136 -2.57 2.71 -13.19
C TYR A 136 -1.94 1.33 -13.28
N THR A 137 -1.23 1.06 -14.37
CA THR A 137 -0.68 -0.27 -14.68
C THR A 137 0.70 -0.51 -14.12
N LEU A 138 1.42 0.51 -13.65
CA LEU A 138 2.80 0.34 -13.19
C LEU A 138 3.08 1.16 -11.93
N LEU A 139 2.81 2.46 -11.96
CA LEU A 139 3.17 3.33 -10.84
C LEU A 139 2.30 3.08 -9.61
N LEU A 140 0.98 2.93 -9.78
CA LEU A 140 0.07 2.69 -8.66
C LEU A 140 0.44 1.42 -7.86
N PRO A 141 0.64 0.25 -8.50
CA PRO A 141 1.07 -0.96 -7.80
C PRO A 141 2.39 -0.83 -7.06
N ILE A 142 3.39 -0.15 -7.66
CA ILE A 142 4.69 0.09 -7.03
C ILE A 142 4.53 0.99 -5.80
N MET A 143 3.74 2.06 -5.92
CA MET A 143 3.48 2.98 -4.81
C MET A 143 2.78 2.25 -3.66
N ILE A 144 1.79 1.39 -3.95
CA ILE A 144 1.10 0.61 -2.92
C ILE A 144 2.05 -0.38 -2.24
N ALA A 145 2.91 -1.05 -3.01
CA ALA A 145 3.93 -1.93 -2.45
C ALA A 145 4.89 -1.17 -1.54
N ALA A 146 5.33 0.03 -1.95
CA ALA A 146 6.17 0.89 -1.14
C ALA A 146 5.45 1.39 0.12
N THR A 147 4.17 1.76 0.02
CA THR A 147 3.31 2.11 1.15
C THR A 147 3.15 0.95 2.13
N ALA A 148 3.01 -0.30 1.63
CA ALA A 148 2.92 -1.50 2.46
C ALA A 148 4.18 -1.75 3.30
N LEU A 149 5.36 -1.30 2.82
CA LEU A 149 6.63 -1.34 3.55
C LEU A 149 6.80 -0.17 4.52
N ALA A 150 6.33 1.02 4.16
CA ALA A 150 6.51 2.24 4.96
C ALA A 150 5.50 2.42 6.09
N LEU A 151 4.28 1.90 5.96
CA LEU A 151 3.25 2.05 6.99
C LEU A 151 3.57 1.31 8.31
N PRO A 152 4.01 0.04 8.31
CA PRO A 152 4.33 -0.69 9.53
C PRO A 152 5.25 0.05 10.51
N PRO A 153 6.43 0.58 10.10
CA PRO A 153 7.30 1.29 11.05
C PRO A 153 6.69 2.59 11.58
N LEU A 154 5.87 3.30 10.79
CA LEU A 154 5.21 4.53 11.24
C LEU A 154 4.12 4.23 12.27
N ILE A 155 3.33 3.17 12.05
CA ILE A 155 2.30 2.72 13.00
C ILE A 155 2.93 2.16 14.27
N GLU A 156 3.99 1.36 14.14
CA GLU A 156 4.74 0.85 15.28
C GLU A 156 5.22 2.00 16.17
N ASN A 157 5.85 3.01 15.59
CA ASN A 157 6.31 4.17 16.33
C ASN A 157 5.13 4.97 16.91
N ALA A 158 4.05 5.19 16.15
CA ALA A 158 2.87 5.88 16.67
C ALA A 158 2.28 5.20 17.91
N VAL A 159 2.17 3.87 17.90
CA VAL A 159 1.68 3.08 19.04
C VAL A 159 2.68 3.09 20.18
N ARG A 160 3.97 2.90 19.90
CA ARG A 160 5.03 2.81 20.92
C ARG A 160 5.21 4.11 21.71
N TYR A 161 5.12 5.26 21.04
CA TYR A 161 5.25 6.55 21.71
C TYR A 161 3.96 7.00 22.41
N GLY A 162 2.80 6.42 22.06
CA GLY A 162 1.51 6.79 22.63
C GLY A 162 1.11 8.24 22.32
N MET A 163 -0.05 8.69 22.78
CA MET A 163 -0.44 10.10 22.64
C MET A 163 0.18 10.91 23.79
N PRO A 164 0.69 12.14 23.53
CA PRO A 164 0.61 12.91 22.28
C PRO A 164 1.75 12.66 21.28
N ASP A 165 2.87 12.08 21.70
CA ASP A 165 4.11 12.00 20.90
C ASP A 165 4.00 11.12 19.65
N GLY A 166 2.99 10.25 19.59
CA GLY A 166 2.62 9.41 18.46
C GLY A 166 2.02 10.20 17.30
N LEU A 167 1.46 11.40 17.56
CA LEU A 167 0.83 12.23 16.51
C LEU A 167 1.80 12.57 15.38
N ARG A 168 3.08 12.83 15.68
CA ARG A 168 4.07 13.13 14.64
C ARG A 168 4.24 12.01 13.63
N TRP A 169 4.11 10.75 14.07
CA TRP A 169 4.25 9.57 13.21
C TRP A 169 2.98 9.35 12.38
N ILE A 170 1.80 9.60 12.96
CA ILE A 170 0.53 9.60 12.23
C ILE A 170 0.54 10.69 11.16
N LEU A 171 0.96 11.91 11.52
CA LEU A 171 1.10 13.01 10.57
C LEU A 171 2.12 12.72 9.48
N ALA A 172 3.26 12.10 9.82
CA ALA A 172 4.23 11.65 8.83
C ALA A 172 3.64 10.62 7.86
N ALA A 173 2.83 9.66 8.35
CA ALA A 173 2.13 8.71 7.50
C ALA A 173 1.13 9.41 6.57
N LEU A 174 0.29 10.31 7.11
CA LEU A 174 -0.68 11.07 6.32
C LEU A 174 0.00 11.97 5.27
N ALA A 175 1.07 12.67 5.64
CA ALA A 175 1.86 13.49 4.73
C ALA A 175 2.50 12.65 3.62
N GLY A 176 3.03 11.46 3.96
CA GLY A 176 3.54 10.51 2.97
C GLY A 176 2.47 10.03 1.99
N LEU A 177 1.28 9.71 2.47
CA LEU A 177 0.14 9.32 1.62
C LEU A 177 -0.35 10.50 0.76
N LEU A 178 -0.37 11.72 1.27
CA LEU A 178 -0.71 12.92 0.50
C LEU A 178 0.34 13.22 -0.57
N LEU A 179 1.63 13.07 -0.26
CA LEU A 179 2.71 13.22 -1.22
C LEU A 179 2.57 12.19 -2.36
N ALA A 180 2.29 10.93 -2.00
CA ALA A 180 2.00 9.87 -2.97
C ALA A 180 0.77 10.22 -3.85
N ALA A 181 -0.32 10.69 -3.25
CA ALA A 181 -1.50 11.11 -3.99
C ALA A 181 -1.21 12.26 -4.95
N THR A 182 -0.41 13.23 -4.50
CA THR A 182 0.00 14.40 -5.29
C THR A 182 0.87 13.96 -6.46
N ALA A 183 1.89 13.14 -6.21
CA ALA A 183 2.76 12.58 -7.24
C ALA A 183 1.97 11.83 -8.31
N PHE A 184 1.01 11.01 -7.89
CA PHE A 184 0.14 10.25 -8.80
C PHE A 184 -0.82 11.15 -9.58
N SER A 185 -1.36 12.19 -8.95
CA SER A 185 -2.28 13.14 -9.59
C SER A 185 -1.61 13.98 -10.68
N LEU A 186 -0.33 14.33 -10.49
CA LEU A 186 0.43 15.13 -11.45
C LEU A 186 0.55 14.45 -12.82
N LEU A 187 0.51 13.12 -12.87
CA LEU A 187 0.45 12.36 -14.11
C LEU A 187 -0.79 12.73 -14.93
N PHE A 188 -1.92 12.95 -14.29
CA PHE A 188 -3.18 13.31 -14.95
C PHE A 188 -3.36 14.82 -15.20
N LEU A 189 -2.58 15.66 -14.52
CA LEU A 189 -2.61 17.12 -14.68
C LEU A 189 -1.63 17.64 -15.76
N ARG A 190 -1.20 16.77 -16.68
CA ARG A 190 -0.20 17.06 -17.73
C ARG A 190 1.20 17.44 -17.21
N LEU A 191 1.49 17.15 -15.94
CA LEU A 191 2.81 17.33 -15.32
C LEU A 191 3.49 15.96 -15.14
N GLU A 192 3.48 15.16 -16.21
CA GLU A 192 3.86 13.74 -16.16
C GLU A 192 5.28 13.50 -15.66
N TRP A 193 6.26 14.27 -16.15
CA TRP A 193 7.66 14.14 -15.74
C TRP A 193 7.85 14.36 -14.24
N LEU A 194 7.22 15.41 -13.70
CA LEU A 194 7.27 15.72 -12.27
C LEU A 194 6.58 14.62 -11.47
N GLY A 195 5.43 14.13 -11.95
CA GLY A 195 4.71 13.02 -11.34
C GLY A 195 5.56 11.74 -11.28
N ILE A 196 6.25 11.37 -12.36
CA ILE A 196 7.13 10.20 -12.40
C ILE A 196 8.28 10.34 -11.39
N ILE A 197 8.98 11.49 -11.39
CA ILE A 197 10.09 11.74 -10.47
C ILE A 197 9.62 11.63 -9.02
N LEU A 198 8.48 12.24 -8.68
CA LEU A 198 7.93 12.19 -7.33
C LEU A 198 7.43 10.79 -6.96
N CYS A 199 6.85 10.02 -7.89
CA CYS A 199 6.44 8.64 -7.63
C CYS A 199 7.65 7.75 -7.34
N LEU A 200 8.76 7.92 -8.08
CA LEU A 200 10.00 7.20 -7.84
C LEU A 200 10.67 7.61 -6.52
N ALA A 201 10.73 8.92 -6.23
CA ALA A 201 11.27 9.42 -4.98
C ALA A 201 10.45 8.94 -3.77
N TYR A 202 9.12 8.96 -3.87
CA TYR A 202 8.24 8.41 -2.85
C TYR A 202 8.47 6.91 -2.67
N SER A 203 8.48 6.14 -3.77
CA SER A 203 8.58 4.68 -3.69
C SER A 203 9.92 4.23 -3.11
N THR A 204 11.01 4.89 -3.49
CA THR A 204 12.36 4.61 -2.94
C THR A 204 12.47 5.04 -1.48
N GLY A 205 11.96 6.22 -1.12
CA GLY A 205 11.90 6.69 0.27
C GLY A 205 11.06 5.77 1.18
N ALA A 206 9.87 5.40 0.73
CA ALA A 206 8.96 4.52 1.46
C ALA A 206 9.53 3.09 1.60
N ALA A 207 10.07 2.52 0.53
CA ALA A 207 10.71 1.21 0.58
C ALA A 207 11.94 1.20 1.49
N SER A 208 12.81 2.22 1.37
CA SER A 208 14.02 2.32 2.21
C SER A 208 13.68 2.41 3.70
N LEU A 209 12.64 3.17 4.08
CA LEU A 209 12.19 3.27 5.47
C LEU A 209 11.82 1.89 6.05
N GLY A 210 11.03 1.10 5.31
CA GLY A 210 10.66 -0.25 5.70
C GLY A 210 11.86 -1.22 5.76
N LEU A 211 12.74 -1.16 4.76
CA LEU A 211 13.93 -2.03 4.68
C LEU A 211 14.97 -1.71 5.75
N ILE A 212 15.22 -0.43 6.04
CA ILE A 212 16.12 0.01 7.10
C ILE A 212 15.60 -0.49 8.46
N ARG A 213 14.29 -0.35 8.73
CA ARG A 213 13.71 -0.87 9.98
C ARG A 213 13.85 -2.39 10.09
N LEU A 214 13.62 -3.10 8.98
CA LEU A 214 13.77 -4.56 8.92
C LEU A 214 15.22 -5.00 9.18
N ALA A 215 16.20 -4.27 8.65
CA ALA A 215 17.62 -4.53 8.88
C ALA A 215 18.01 -4.35 10.35
N HIS A 216 17.49 -3.34 11.04
CA HIS A 216 17.72 -3.10 12.47
C HIS A 216 16.95 -4.05 13.40
N SER A 217 16.03 -4.85 12.85
CA SER A 217 15.23 -5.83 13.61
C SER A 217 15.81 -7.25 13.54
N ARG A 218 17.00 -7.42 12.97
CA ARG A 218 17.79 -8.66 12.99
C ARG A 218 18.77 -8.60 14.14
#